data_AF-A0A6G7Y4F0-F1
#
_entry.id   AF-A0A6G7Y4F0-F1
#
_cell.length_a   1.000
_cell.length_b   1.000
_cell.length_c   1.000
_cell.angle_alpha   90.00
_cell.angle_beta   90.00
_cell.angle_gamma   90.00
#
_symmetry.space_group_name_H-M   'P 1'
#
loop_
_entity.id
_entity.type
_entity.pdbx_description
1 polymer ?
#
loop_
_entity_poly.entity_id
_entity_poly.type
_entity_poly.pdbx_seq_one_letter_code
_entity_poly.pdbx_strand_id
1 'polypeptide(L)'
;MALETVFPPFGLRIASGPLELRPLRDDDLDAYAALVTDDLFPGAERDADHVFGWWRESQREGALPSLRWIWRQRVDFGPDAWRFTLGVFEAGRLIGVQDLAAGDFAVLRLVTSGSFLHPDARGRGLGTLMRRAVLTLAFDHLGAVRAESRATLDNARSRRVSAKVGYAEQGTSLRAEGARAITEVCMVVTPDTFVRGPEPVAVTGLTPALRALLGA
;
A
#
# COMPACT_ATOMS: atom_id res chain seq x y z
N MET A 1 9.90 17.32 21.63
CA MET A 1 10.55 16.64 20.50
C MET A 1 9.45 15.99 19.68
N ALA A 2 9.36 16.27 18.38
CA ALA A 2 8.27 15.74 17.55
C ALA A 2 8.56 14.28 17.16
N LEU A 3 7.55 13.41 17.11
CA LEU A 3 7.78 11.97 16.91
C LEU A 3 8.47 11.66 15.57
N GLU A 4 8.18 12.43 14.52
CA GLU A 4 8.87 12.34 13.23
C GLU A 4 10.38 12.62 13.28
N THR A 5 10.91 13.24 14.34
CA THR A 5 12.36 13.40 14.49
C THR A 5 13.06 12.15 15.03
N VAL A 6 12.33 11.31 15.79
CA VAL A 6 12.84 10.06 16.37
C VAL A 6 12.48 8.86 15.49
N PHE A 7 11.30 8.91 14.85
CA PHE A 7 10.81 7.95 13.88
C PHE A 7 10.54 8.67 12.54
N PRO A 8 11.58 8.90 11.71
CA PRO A 8 11.49 9.63 10.44
C PRO A 8 10.37 9.21 9.48
N PRO A 9 9.96 7.92 9.40
CA PRO A 9 8.86 7.52 8.51
C PRO A 9 7.61 8.38 8.68
N PHE A 10 7.25 8.78 9.91
CA PHE A 10 6.06 9.60 10.18
C PHE A 10 6.10 11.01 9.60
N GLY A 11 7.25 11.48 9.11
CA GLY A 11 7.38 12.73 8.37
C GLY A 11 6.97 12.62 6.90
N LEU A 12 6.95 11.42 6.31
CA LEU A 12 6.66 11.23 4.89
C LEU A 12 5.23 11.66 4.56
N ARG A 13 5.09 12.46 3.49
CA ARG A 13 3.82 12.80 2.85
C ARG A 13 3.96 12.68 1.34
N ILE A 14 2.92 12.17 0.68
CA ILE A 14 2.81 12.13 -0.77
C ILE A 14 1.46 12.72 -1.16
N ALA A 15 1.45 13.80 -1.94
CA ALA A 15 0.24 14.43 -2.43
C ALA A 15 0.09 14.23 -3.94
N SER A 16 -1.11 13.90 -4.41
CA SER A 16 -1.42 13.84 -5.84
C SER A 16 -2.92 14.04 -6.07
N GLY A 17 -3.28 15.05 -6.86
CA GLY A 17 -4.67 15.45 -7.05
C GLY A 17 -5.39 15.69 -5.71
N PRO A 18 -6.56 15.07 -5.46
CA PRO A 18 -7.30 15.22 -4.19
C PRO A 18 -6.73 14.37 -3.04
N LEU A 19 -5.70 13.55 -3.28
CA LEU A 19 -5.21 12.57 -2.33
C LEU A 19 -3.98 13.07 -1.57
N GLU A 20 -3.99 12.81 -0.26
CA GLU A 20 -2.81 12.79 0.59
C GLU A 20 -2.56 11.35 1.05
N LEU A 21 -1.34 10.85 0.86
CA LEU A 21 -0.88 9.58 1.40
C LEU A 21 0.16 9.86 2.47
N ARG A 22 -0.05 9.26 3.65
CA ARG A 22 0.89 9.37 4.77
C ARG A 22 0.84 8.14 5.66
N PRO A 23 1.93 7.79 6.35
CA PRO A 23 1.89 6.69 7.29
C PRO A 23 0.81 6.91 8.36
N LEU A 24 0.04 5.86 8.63
CA LEU A 24 -0.96 5.88 9.70
C LEU A 24 -0.27 6.06 11.07
N ARG A 25 -0.81 6.95 11.89
CA ARG A 25 -0.43 7.20 13.28
C ARG A 25 -1.48 6.61 14.22
N ASP A 26 -1.20 6.61 15.52
CA ASP A 26 -2.15 6.09 16.52
C ASP A 26 -3.47 6.88 16.52
N ASP A 27 -3.41 8.19 16.30
CA ASP A 27 -4.59 9.05 16.16
C ASP A 27 -5.48 8.70 14.95
N ASP A 28 -4.97 7.96 13.96
CA ASP A 28 -5.75 7.49 12.81
C ASP A 28 -6.41 6.13 13.06
N LEU A 29 -6.05 5.43 14.15
CA LEU A 29 -6.43 4.02 14.33
C LEU A 29 -7.91 3.83 14.59
N ASP A 30 -8.60 4.81 15.16
CA ASP A 30 -10.07 4.77 15.31
C ASP A 30 -10.75 4.82 13.92
N ALA A 31 -10.30 5.74 13.05
CA ALA A 31 -10.81 5.84 11.69
C ALA A 31 -10.45 4.61 10.85
N TYR A 32 -9.25 4.07 11.02
CA TYR A 32 -8.83 2.82 10.37
C TYR A 32 -9.63 1.62 10.88
N ALA A 33 -9.85 1.50 12.19
CA ALA A 33 -10.64 0.45 12.80
C ALA A 33 -12.07 0.46 12.25
N ALA A 34 -12.70 1.63 12.20
CA ALA A 34 -14.02 1.80 11.58
C ALA A 34 -14.00 1.36 10.11
N LEU A 35 -13.02 1.84 9.33
CA LEU A 35 -12.87 1.52 7.90
C LEU A 35 -12.72 0.01 7.63
N VAL A 36 -12.00 -0.72 8.47
CA VAL A 36 -11.80 -2.17 8.29
C VAL A 36 -12.94 -3.01 8.84
N THR A 37 -13.74 -2.51 9.78
CA THR A 37 -14.93 -3.22 10.27
C THR A 37 -16.21 -2.89 9.50
N ASP A 38 -16.18 -1.87 8.65
CA ASP A 38 -17.29 -1.50 7.75
C ASP A 38 -17.46 -2.50 6.58
N ASP A 39 -18.42 -2.22 5.70
CA ASP A 39 -18.70 -2.90 4.42
C ASP A 39 -17.54 -2.77 3.39
N LEU A 40 -16.29 -2.75 3.84
CA LEU A 40 -15.10 -2.74 3.01
C LEU A 40 -15.15 -3.83 1.94
N PHE A 41 -15.70 -5.00 2.25
CA PHE A 41 -16.09 -6.01 1.27
C PHE A 41 -17.59 -6.30 1.44
N PRO A 42 -18.46 -5.74 0.58
CA PRO A 42 -19.91 -5.92 0.70
C PRO A 42 -20.40 -7.19 -0.01
N GLY A 43 -21.49 -7.76 0.51
CA GLY A 43 -22.22 -8.86 -0.14
C GLY A 43 -21.33 -10.08 -0.47
N ALA A 44 -21.47 -10.60 -1.69
CA ALA A 44 -20.71 -11.76 -2.15
C ALA A 44 -19.19 -11.52 -2.26
N GLU A 45 -18.73 -10.26 -2.26
CA GLU A 45 -17.28 -9.96 -2.26
C GLU A 45 -16.61 -10.49 -0.99
N ARG A 46 -17.36 -10.66 0.11
CA ARG A 46 -16.85 -11.16 1.39
C ARG A 46 -16.16 -12.51 1.29
N ASP A 47 -16.54 -13.36 0.33
CA ASP A 47 -16.00 -14.70 0.16
C ASP A 47 -14.96 -14.81 -0.96
N ALA A 48 -14.64 -13.70 -1.62
CA ALA A 48 -13.63 -13.66 -2.67
C ALA A 48 -12.20 -13.88 -2.15
N ASP A 49 -11.31 -14.38 -3.01
CA ASP A 49 -9.94 -14.75 -2.64
C ASP A 49 -9.03 -13.53 -2.43
N HIS A 50 -9.43 -12.37 -2.95
CA HIS A 50 -8.72 -11.09 -2.72
C HIS A 50 -9.01 -10.45 -1.37
N VAL A 51 -9.95 -10.98 -0.59
CA VAL A 51 -10.24 -10.49 0.75
C VAL A 51 -9.13 -10.94 1.70
N PHE A 52 -8.58 -10.00 2.46
CA PHE A 52 -7.47 -10.29 3.36
C PHE A 52 -7.90 -11.17 4.55
N GLY A 53 -7.09 -12.18 4.89
CA GLY A 53 -7.32 -13.02 6.07
C GLY A 53 -7.47 -12.23 7.37
N TRP A 54 -6.61 -11.22 7.59
CA TRP A 54 -6.69 -10.32 8.76
C TRP A 54 -8.01 -9.55 8.84
N TRP A 55 -8.64 -9.24 7.68
CA TRP A 55 -9.94 -8.56 7.66
C TRP A 55 -11.03 -9.51 8.12
N ARG A 56 -11.02 -10.76 7.64
CA ARG A 56 -11.95 -11.82 8.06
C ARG A 56 -11.83 -12.12 9.55
N GLU A 57 -10.61 -12.15 10.09
CA GLU A 57 -10.35 -12.25 11.53
C GLU A 57 -10.95 -11.06 12.28
N SER A 58 -10.80 -9.86 11.75
CA SER A 58 -11.33 -8.65 12.40
C SER A 58 -12.86 -8.56 12.39
N GLN A 59 -13.53 -9.21 11.42
CA GLN A 59 -15.00 -9.37 11.47
C GLN A 59 -15.45 -10.31 12.60
N ARG A 60 -14.58 -11.19 13.09
CA ARG A 60 -14.89 -12.16 14.15
C ARG A 60 -14.45 -11.68 15.54
N GLU A 61 -13.29 -11.02 15.61
CA GLU A 61 -12.61 -10.66 16.85
C GLU A 61 -12.64 -9.14 17.15
N GLY A 62 -13.32 -8.35 16.31
CA GLY A 62 -13.28 -6.90 16.35
C GLY A 62 -11.98 -6.32 15.73
N ALA A 63 -11.71 -5.04 15.94
CA ALA A 63 -10.61 -4.35 15.24
C ALA A 63 -9.18 -4.79 15.63
N LEU A 64 -9.02 -5.54 16.73
CA LEU A 64 -7.70 -5.84 17.30
C LEU A 64 -6.73 -6.56 16.34
N PRO A 65 -7.12 -7.58 15.53
CA PRO A 65 -6.22 -8.22 14.58
C PRO A 65 -5.64 -7.23 13.55
N SER A 66 -6.48 -6.34 12.99
CA SER A 66 -6.03 -5.26 12.11
C SER A 66 -5.07 -4.29 12.80
N LEU A 67 -5.36 -3.87 14.04
CA LEU A 67 -4.48 -2.97 14.79
C LEU A 67 -3.11 -3.61 15.10
N ARG A 68 -3.10 -4.89 15.48
CA ARG A 68 -1.85 -5.67 15.65
C ARG A 68 -1.04 -5.71 14.35
N TRP A 69 -1.70 -5.85 13.20
CA TRP A 69 -1.01 -5.79 11.92
C TRP A 69 -0.36 -4.43 11.68
N ILE A 70 -1.06 -3.32 11.94
CA ILE A 70 -0.51 -1.96 11.81
C ILE A 70 0.72 -1.76 12.70
N TRP A 71 0.64 -2.12 13.97
CA TRP A 71 1.77 -1.94 14.89
C TRP A 71 3.00 -2.75 14.49
N ARG A 72 2.82 -3.98 14.01
CA ARG A 72 3.93 -4.82 13.51
C ARG A 72 4.71 -4.17 12.37
N GLN A 73 4.08 -3.35 11.54
CA GLN A 73 4.77 -2.70 10.41
C GLN A 73 5.77 -1.61 10.87
N ARG A 74 5.71 -1.19 12.14
CA ARG A 74 6.54 -0.12 12.68
C ARG A 74 7.75 -0.62 13.47
N VAL A 75 7.63 -1.80 14.10
CA VAL A 75 8.61 -2.29 15.09
C VAL A 75 9.98 -2.51 14.46
N ASP A 76 10.03 -3.24 13.35
CA ASP A 76 11.28 -3.62 12.69
C ASP A 76 11.60 -2.75 11.48
N PHE A 77 11.06 -1.52 11.43
CA PHE A 77 11.26 -0.62 10.30
C PHE A 77 12.74 -0.20 10.22
N GLY A 78 13.44 -0.66 9.19
CA GLY A 78 14.86 -0.40 9.01
C GLY A 78 15.41 -0.75 7.62
N PRO A 79 16.73 -0.69 7.43
CA PRO A 79 17.36 -0.83 6.12
C PRO A 79 17.19 -2.24 5.50
N ASP A 80 17.11 -3.27 6.35
CA ASP A 80 16.94 -4.66 5.92
C ASP A 80 15.50 -4.94 5.47
N ALA A 81 14.52 -4.31 6.12
CA ALA A 81 13.12 -4.44 5.78
C ALA A 81 12.31 -3.23 6.26
N TRP A 82 11.44 -2.72 5.38
CA TRP A 82 10.51 -1.67 5.74
C TRP A 82 9.17 -1.84 5.02
N ARG A 83 8.11 -1.39 5.68
CA ARG A 83 6.78 -1.24 5.09
C ARG A 83 6.17 0.09 5.52
N PHE A 84 5.86 0.92 4.54
CA PHE A 84 4.94 2.01 4.74
C PHE A 84 3.50 1.50 4.62
N THR A 85 2.73 1.64 5.69
CA THR A 85 1.27 1.55 5.64
C THR A 85 0.70 2.95 5.50
N LEU A 86 0.51 3.40 4.26
CA LEU A 86 0.05 4.76 3.98
C LEU A 86 -1.47 4.79 4.00
N GLY A 87 -2.04 5.52 4.95
CA GLY A 87 -3.44 5.92 4.87
C GLY A 87 -3.63 6.80 3.64
N VAL A 88 -4.68 6.54 2.88
CA VAL A 88 -5.09 7.33 1.72
C VAL A 88 -6.20 8.25 2.19
N PHE A 89 -5.94 9.56 2.19
CA PHE A 89 -6.84 10.58 2.67
C PHE A 89 -7.38 11.42 1.51
N GLU A 90 -8.68 11.69 1.52
CA GLU A 90 -9.35 12.65 0.63
C GLU A 90 -10.10 13.66 1.50
N ALA A 91 -9.76 14.95 1.35
CA ALA A 91 -10.31 16.03 2.20
C ALA A 91 -10.22 15.72 3.71
N GLY A 92 -9.10 15.12 4.15
CA GLY A 92 -8.85 14.74 5.53
C GLY A 92 -9.54 13.45 6.00
N ARG A 93 -10.43 12.86 5.19
CA ARG A 93 -11.08 11.58 5.51
C ARG A 93 -10.23 10.41 5.04
N LEU A 94 -9.98 9.44 5.92
CA LEU A 94 -9.35 8.17 5.55
C LEU A 94 -10.30 7.36 4.66
N ILE A 95 -9.86 7.02 3.45
CA ILE A 95 -10.68 6.30 2.45
C ILE A 95 -10.07 4.96 2.00
N GLY A 96 -8.89 4.61 2.51
CA GLY A 96 -8.20 3.38 2.16
C GLY A 96 -6.76 3.35 2.63
N VAL A 97 -6.03 2.35 2.16
CA VAL A 97 -4.61 2.15 2.46
C VAL A 97 -3.88 1.77 1.17
N GLN A 98 -2.69 2.34 1.00
CA GLN A 98 -1.73 1.98 -0.03
C GLN A 98 -0.40 1.64 0.66
N ASP A 99 -0.03 0.37 0.61
CA ASP A 99 1.24 -0.11 1.12
C ASP A 99 2.35 0.06 0.09
N LEU A 100 3.55 0.33 0.59
CA LEU A 100 4.81 0.20 -0.15
C LEU A 100 5.82 -0.48 0.79
N ALA A 101 6.45 -1.56 0.35
CA ALA A 101 7.38 -2.32 1.17
C ALA A 101 8.60 -2.78 0.37
N ALA A 102 9.72 -2.97 1.05
CA ALA A 102 10.90 -3.60 0.50
C ALA A 102 11.63 -4.42 1.57
N GLY A 103 12.34 -5.45 1.12
CA GLY A 103 13.40 -6.13 1.85
C GLY A 103 14.70 -5.95 1.08
N ASP A 104 15.81 -5.79 1.79
CA ASP A 104 17.16 -5.63 1.22
C ASP A 104 17.20 -4.56 0.11
N PHE A 105 16.52 -3.43 0.31
CA PHE A 105 16.28 -2.44 -0.76
C PHE A 105 17.59 -1.88 -1.34
N ALA A 106 18.61 -1.68 -0.50
CA ALA A 106 19.93 -1.21 -0.92
C ALA A 106 20.58 -2.12 -1.98
N VAL A 107 20.24 -3.42 -1.97
CA VAL A 107 20.77 -4.41 -2.91
C VAL A 107 19.80 -4.64 -4.06
N LEU A 108 18.53 -4.91 -3.77
CA LEU A 108 17.56 -5.35 -4.78
C LEU A 108 16.96 -4.19 -5.57
N ARG A 109 16.89 -2.99 -4.97
CA ARG A 109 16.18 -1.82 -5.51
C ARG A 109 14.76 -2.18 -5.99
N LEU A 110 14.12 -3.09 -5.27
CA LEU A 110 12.82 -3.67 -5.58
C LEU A 110 11.82 -3.29 -4.49
N VAL A 111 10.63 -2.86 -4.90
CA VAL A 111 9.51 -2.60 -3.99
C VAL A 111 8.33 -3.51 -4.31
N THR A 112 7.50 -3.79 -3.31
CA THR A 112 6.19 -4.43 -3.46
C THR A 112 5.11 -3.48 -2.97
N SER A 113 3.90 -3.63 -3.50
CA SER A 113 2.75 -2.83 -3.08
C SER A 113 1.50 -3.68 -2.84
N GLY A 114 0.65 -3.20 -1.94
CA GLY A 114 -0.67 -3.75 -1.64
C GLY A 114 -1.63 -2.60 -1.35
N SER A 115 -2.93 -2.79 -1.51
CA SER A 115 -3.85 -1.68 -1.30
C SER A 115 -5.31 -2.09 -1.20
N PHE A 116 -6.11 -1.25 -0.57
CA PHE A 116 -7.57 -1.28 -0.65
C PHE A 116 -8.16 0.13 -0.55
N LEU A 117 -9.38 0.29 -1.04
CA LEU A 117 -10.19 1.51 -0.91
C LEU A 117 -11.57 1.11 -0.41
N HIS A 118 -12.16 1.98 0.41
CA HIS A 118 -13.59 1.92 0.77
C HIS A 118 -14.47 1.87 -0.49
N PRO A 119 -15.57 1.12 -0.53
CA PRO A 119 -16.50 1.08 -1.66
C PRO A 119 -16.84 2.44 -2.28
N ASP A 120 -17.17 3.45 -1.47
CA ASP A 120 -17.54 4.80 -1.93
C ASP A 120 -16.41 5.57 -2.63
N ALA A 121 -15.16 5.12 -2.47
CA ALA A 121 -13.99 5.69 -3.14
C ALA A 121 -13.62 4.95 -4.44
N ARG A 122 -14.27 3.80 -4.73
CA ARG A 122 -13.97 2.97 -5.91
C ARG A 122 -14.62 3.56 -7.17
N GLY A 123 -14.10 3.19 -8.33
CA GLY A 123 -14.64 3.64 -9.63
C GLY A 123 -14.29 5.09 -10.01
N ARG A 124 -13.75 5.88 -9.07
CA ARG A 124 -13.41 7.30 -9.23
C ARG A 124 -11.99 7.57 -9.73
N GLY A 125 -11.25 6.53 -10.12
CA GLY A 125 -9.84 6.64 -10.55
C GLY A 125 -8.81 6.76 -9.41
N LEU A 126 -9.26 6.92 -8.16
CA LEU A 126 -8.38 7.10 -6.98
C LEU A 126 -7.39 5.96 -6.76
N GLY A 127 -7.78 4.71 -7.08
CA GLY A 127 -6.87 3.57 -6.97
C GLY A 127 -5.67 3.63 -7.93
N THR A 128 -5.87 4.20 -9.13
CA THR A 128 -4.78 4.47 -10.07
C THR A 128 -3.89 5.61 -9.57
N LEU A 129 -4.50 6.66 -9.02
CA LEU A 129 -3.79 7.82 -8.50
C LEU A 129 -2.89 7.48 -7.30
N MET A 130 -3.42 6.76 -6.30
CA MET A 130 -2.63 6.33 -5.13
C MET A 130 -1.48 5.39 -5.52
N ARG A 131 -1.67 4.53 -6.53
CA ARG A 131 -0.61 3.64 -7.01
C ARG A 131 0.50 4.40 -7.73
N ARG A 132 0.13 5.38 -8.58
CA ARG A 132 1.10 6.29 -9.20
C ARG A 132 1.91 7.04 -8.16
N ALA A 133 1.25 7.56 -7.12
CA ALA A 133 1.90 8.30 -6.05
C ALA A 133 3.04 7.50 -5.38
N VAL A 134 2.80 6.23 -5.01
CA VAL A 134 3.84 5.39 -4.39
C VAL A 134 4.90 4.90 -5.38
N LEU A 135 4.55 4.73 -6.67
CA LEU A 135 5.53 4.39 -7.70
C LEU A 135 6.44 5.56 -8.03
N THR A 136 5.93 6.80 -8.02
CA THR A 136 6.76 8.01 -8.13
C THR A 136 7.72 8.10 -6.94
N LEU A 137 7.26 7.87 -5.70
CA LEU A 137 8.17 7.75 -4.55
C LEU A 137 9.25 6.69 -4.81
N ALA A 138 8.87 5.48 -5.22
CA ALA A 138 9.81 4.38 -5.42
C ALA A 138 10.85 4.67 -6.52
N PHE A 139 10.42 5.06 -7.71
CA PHE A 139 11.30 5.23 -8.86
C PHE A 139 12.02 6.58 -8.86
N ASP A 140 11.28 7.67 -8.67
CA ASP A 140 11.81 9.02 -8.90
C ASP A 140 12.56 9.54 -7.66
N HIS A 141 12.22 9.06 -6.45
CA HIS A 141 12.82 9.55 -5.21
C HIS A 141 13.73 8.52 -4.52
N LEU A 142 13.37 7.23 -4.51
CA LEU A 142 14.16 6.18 -3.86
C LEU A 142 15.09 5.44 -4.84
N GLY A 143 14.92 5.64 -6.15
CA GLY A 143 15.73 5.01 -7.19
C GLY A 143 15.55 3.49 -7.27
N ALA A 144 14.35 3.00 -6.98
CA ALA A 144 13.97 1.62 -7.29
C ALA A 144 14.12 1.36 -8.80
N VAL A 145 14.41 0.12 -9.16
CA VAL A 145 14.52 -0.33 -10.56
C VAL A 145 13.39 -1.27 -10.96
N ARG A 146 12.65 -1.78 -9.96
CA ARG A 146 11.54 -2.72 -10.16
C ARG A 146 10.48 -2.54 -9.07
N ALA A 147 9.22 -2.55 -9.46
CA ALA A 147 8.11 -2.66 -8.53
C ALA A 147 7.24 -3.87 -8.88
N GLU A 148 6.86 -4.64 -7.88
CA GLU A 148 6.02 -5.82 -8.03
C GLU A 148 4.67 -5.64 -7.31
N SER A 149 3.66 -6.31 -7.83
CA SER A 149 2.35 -6.44 -7.20
C SER A 149 1.82 -7.84 -7.48
N ARG A 150 1.02 -8.35 -6.56
CA ARG A 150 0.27 -9.60 -6.74
C ARG A 150 -1.22 -9.32 -6.65
N ALA A 151 -2.01 -10.09 -7.38
CA ALA A 151 -3.47 -10.05 -7.29
C ALA A 151 -4.02 -11.45 -7.57
N THR A 152 -5.00 -11.88 -6.80
CA THR A 152 -5.73 -13.12 -7.08
C THR A 152 -6.44 -13.05 -8.44
N LEU A 153 -6.75 -14.21 -9.01
CA LEU A 153 -7.31 -14.32 -10.36
C LEU A 153 -8.65 -13.56 -10.51
N ASP A 154 -9.46 -13.56 -9.47
CA ASP A 154 -10.77 -12.89 -9.37
C ASP A 154 -10.67 -11.37 -9.20
N ASN A 155 -9.50 -10.83 -8.83
CA ASN A 155 -9.31 -9.40 -8.59
C ASN A 155 -9.01 -8.60 -9.86
N ALA A 156 -9.97 -8.60 -10.79
CA ALA A 156 -9.88 -7.84 -12.03
C ALA A 156 -9.72 -6.32 -11.79
N ARG A 157 -10.20 -5.79 -10.66
CA ARG A 157 -10.08 -4.36 -10.33
C ARG A 157 -8.62 -3.96 -10.08
N SER A 158 -7.90 -4.72 -9.25
CA SER A 158 -6.48 -4.47 -8.98
C SER A 158 -5.64 -4.63 -10.25
N ARG A 159 -5.90 -5.68 -11.04
CA ARG A 159 -5.20 -5.92 -12.32
C ARG A 159 -5.38 -4.77 -13.31
N ARG A 160 -6.60 -4.20 -13.42
CA ARG A 160 -6.85 -3.01 -14.26
C ARG A 160 -6.10 -1.77 -13.75
N VAL A 161 -6.00 -1.57 -12.44
CA VAL A 161 -5.19 -0.48 -11.86
C VAL A 161 -3.72 -0.67 -12.22
N SER A 162 -3.18 -1.88 -12.05
CA SER A 162 -1.81 -2.22 -12.38
C SER A 162 -1.51 -1.97 -13.87
N ALA A 163 -2.36 -2.45 -14.78
CA ALA A 163 -2.18 -2.22 -16.21
C ALA A 163 -2.15 -0.73 -16.57
N LYS A 164 -3.04 0.09 -15.97
CA LYS A 164 -3.10 1.55 -16.21
C LYS A 164 -1.85 2.32 -15.77
N VAL A 165 -1.05 1.76 -14.87
CA VAL A 165 0.20 2.39 -14.40
C VAL A 165 1.44 1.74 -15.01
N GLY A 166 1.27 0.82 -15.97
CA GLY A 166 2.37 0.24 -16.74
C GLY A 166 2.90 -1.11 -16.24
N TYR A 167 2.20 -1.77 -15.31
CA TYR A 167 2.54 -3.14 -14.95
C TYR A 167 2.19 -4.11 -16.09
N ALA A 168 3.10 -5.05 -16.33
CA ALA A 168 2.87 -6.24 -17.15
C ALA A 168 2.70 -7.48 -16.25
N GLU A 169 1.83 -8.42 -16.64
CA GLU A 169 1.71 -9.71 -15.97
C GLU A 169 2.93 -10.59 -16.27
N GLN A 170 3.52 -11.17 -15.24
CA GLN A 170 4.74 -11.99 -15.30
C GLN A 170 4.56 -13.28 -14.49
N GLY A 171 3.68 -14.15 -14.98
CA GLY A 171 3.44 -15.47 -14.40
C GLY A 171 2.55 -15.44 -13.15
N THR A 172 2.60 -16.53 -12.39
CA THR A 172 1.77 -16.73 -11.20
C THR A 172 2.58 -17.24 -10.01
N SER A 173 2.06 -17.00 -8.81
CA SER A 173 2.56 -17.55 -7.55
C SER A 173 1.42 -18.18 -6.74
N LEU A 174 1.77 -18.97 -5.74
CA LEU A 174 0.82 -19.51 -4.76
C LEU A 174 1.06 -18.84 -3.41
N ARG A 175 -0.04 -18.45 -2.74
CA ARG A 175 -0.03 -18.13 -1.31
C ARG A 175 -0.91 -19.11 -0.55
N ALA A 176 -0.58 -19.35 0.72
CA ALA A 176 -1.45 -20.08 1.62
C ALA A 176 -2.52 -19.15 2.22
N GLU A 177 -3.74 -19.67 2.38
CA GLU A 177 -4.80 -19.06 3.18
C GLU A 177 -5.52 -20.14 3.99
N GLY A 178 -5.15 -20.27 5.26
CA GLY A 178 -5.54 -21.43 6.06
C GLY A 178 -5.07 -22.72 5.37
N ALA A 179 -6.01 -23.62 5.07
CA ALA A 179 -5.73 -24.88 4.38
C ALA A 179 -5.82 -24.79 2.84
N ARG A 180 -6.05 -23.59 2.26
CA ARG A 180 -6.20 -23.41 0.81
C ARG A 180 -4.92 -22.83 0.19
N ALA A 181 -4.62 -23.26 -1.03
CA ALA A 181 -3.63 -22.61 -1.89
C ALA A 181 -4.35 -21.66 -2.85
N ILE A 182 -3.98 -20.38 -2.84
CA ILE A 182 -4.56 -19.33 -3.68
C ILE A 182 -3.56 -18.93 -4.75
N THR A 183 -3.99 -18.97 -6.01
CA THR A 183 -3.20 -18.52 -7.15
C THR A 183 -3.28 -17.01 -7.31
N GLU A 184 -2.11 -16.38 -7.43
CA GLU A 184 -1.97 -14.95 -7.67
C GLU A 184 -1.23 -14.70 -8.99
N VAL A 185 -1.69 -13.71 -9.74
CA VAL A 185 -0.96 -13.16 -10.88
C VAL A 185 0.13 -12.24 -10.36
N CYS A 186 1.37 -12.50 -10.76
CA CYS A 186 2.50 -11.63 -10.50
C CYS A 186 2.53 -10.53 -11.57
N MET A 187 2.75 -9.29 -11.16
CA MET A 187 2.80 -8.13 -12.05
C MET A 187 4.05 -7.31 -11.77
N VAL A 188 4.72 -6.84 -12.82
CA VAL A 188 5.96 -6.07 -12.73
C VAL A 188 5.89 -4.78 -13.54
N VAL A 189 6.40 -3.69 -12.97
CA VAL A 189 6.63 -2.39 -13.66
C VAL A 189 8.06 -1.91 -13.37
N THR A 190 8.68 -1.26 -14.33
CA THR A 190 10.02 -0.66 -14.21
C THR A 190 9.94 0.86 -14.43
N PRO A 191 11.00 1.63 -14.14
CA PRO A 191 11.03 3.06 -14.44
C PRO A 191 10.67 3.41 -15.89
N ASP A 192 11.07 2.54 -16.84
CA ASP A 192 10.85 2.73 -18.27
C ASP A 192 9.40 2.47 -18.69
N THR A 193 8.71 1.51 -18.05
CA THR A 193 7.33 1.18 -18.38
C THR A 193 6.31 1.95 -17.52
N PHE A 194 6.76 2.64 -16.47
CA PHE A 194 5.90 3.34 -15.52
C PHE A 194 5.16 4.53 -16.17
N VAL A 195 3.82 4.48 -16.10
CA VAL A 195 2.93 5.54 -16.62
C VAL A 195 2.54 6.52 -15.50
N ARG A 196 3.24 7.65 -15.45
CA ARG A 196 3.12 8.70 -14.40
C ARG A 196 1.76 9.42 -14.35
N GLY A 197 1.03 9.46 -15.46
CA GLY A 197 -0.25 10.18 -15.54
C GLY A 197 -0.10 11.71 -15.53
N PRO A 198 -1.21 12.45 -15.71
CA PRO A 198 -1.19 13.92 -15.78
C PRO A 198 -1.16 14.61 -14.41
N GLU A 199 -1.61 13.95 -13.34
CA GLU A 199 -1.60 14.53 -12.00
C GLU A 199 -0.18 14.55 -11.42
N PRO A 200 0.35 15.71 -11.01
CA PRO A 200 1.67 15.77 -10.38
C PRO A 200 1.66 15.02 -9.04
N VAL A 201 2.83 14.52 -8.65
CA VAL A 201 3.06 13.88 -7.35
C VAL A 201 4.10 14.71 -6.60
N ALA A 202 3.75 15.20 -5.42
CA ALA A 202 4.65 15.90 -4.53
C ALA A 202 5.02 14.99 -3.35
N VAL A 203 6.33 14.78 -3.13
CA VAL A 203 6.85 14.01 -2.00
C VAL A 203 7.58 14.96 -1.04
N THR A 204 7.16 14.99 0.21
CA THR A 204 7.80 15.77 1.27
C THR A 204 8.12 14.90 2.48
N GLY A 205 9.04 15.36 3.34
CA GLY A 205 9.44 14.61 4.54
C GLY A 205 10.37 13.41 4.28
N LEU A 206 10.84 13.23 3.04
CA LEU A 206 11.89 12.28 2.70
C LEU A 206 13.28 12.84 3.08
N THR A 207 13.54 12.90 4.39
CA THR A 207 14.78 13.43 4.97
C THR A 207 15.98 12.50 4.71
N PRO A 208 17.24 12.98 4.84
CA PRO A 208 18.41 12.11 4.77
C PRO A 208 18.38 10.94 5.77
N ALA A 209 17.87 11.18 6.99
CA ALA A 209 17.69 10.13 7.98
C ALA A 209 16.69 9.07 7.54
N LEU A 210 15.56 9.48 6.93
CA LEU A 210 14.60 8.52 6.36
C LEU A 210 15.22 7.75 5.18
N ARG A 211 15.94 8.41 4.27
CA ARG A 211 16.63 7.72 3.15
C ARG A 211 17.60 6.64 3.63
N ALA A 212 18.39 6.94 4.66
CA ALA A 212 19.30 5.98 5.28
C ALA A 212 18.53 4.77 5.87
N LEU A 213 17.41 4.99 6.56
CA LEU A 213 16.55 3.92 7.07
C LEU A 213 15.91 3.07 5.97
N LEU A 214 15.74 3.61 4.76
CA LEU A 214 15.18 2.90 3.63
C LEU A 214 16.24 2.17 2.78
N GLY A 215 17.53 2.36 3.05
CA GLY A 215 18.61 1.88 2.18
C GLY A 215 18.63 2.55 0.81
N ALA A 216 18.18 3.81 0.72
CA ALA A 216 17.93 4.53 -0.52
C ALA A 216 19.02 5.51 -0.94
#